data_AF-A0A5S5DQ42-F1
#
_entry.id   AF-A0A5S5DQ42-F1
#
_cell.length_a   1.000
_cell.length_b   1.000
_cell.length_c   1.000
_cell.angle_alpha   90.00
_cell.angle_beta   90.00
_cell.angle_gamma   90.00
#
_symmetry.space_group_name_H-M   'P 1'
#
loop_
_entity.id
_entity.type
_entity.pdbx_description
1 polymer ?
#
loop_
_entity_poly.entity_id
_entity_poly.type
_entity_poly.pdbx_seq_one_letter_code
_entity_poly.pdbx_strand_id
1 'polypeptide(L)'
;MKEHSSSGINSGKPEGQGQADPTAENSTILTTRQGHPVYDNQNLRTVGNRGPATLENYQFLEKMSHFDRERVPERVVHARGAGAHGVFEAYGTVGDEPISKYTRAKFLQEKGKTTPLFVRFSTVIHGNHSPETLRDPRGFAVKMYTEEGNWDLVGNNLKIFFIRDAIKFPDFIHAFKPDPVTNIQDPERQFDFISHTPEAMHMITFLFSPWGIPATYRHMQGSGVNTYKWVNKEGEAVLVKYHWEPLQGIKNLTTQQAQEIQGKNFNHATQDLYEAIERGEYPEWELCVQIMSDDDHPELDFDPLDDTKLWPKEQFPWYPVGKMTLNRNPVNYFAEVEQSAFGTGVLVDGLDFSDDKMLQGRTFSYSDTQRYRVGTNYLQLPINRPIAHVATNQRDGQMAYHQDIAPGTNPHVNYEPSSLGGLREAPKAGKDYNPLYEARLVRQKIDRQNDFKQAGETYRNMEQWEKDDLIANLTDALSHCNTTIQEKMVGMFFQCDQEYGQRVADGLQAAAERMKETAGAVGDANQAVDMAEDKAKPSKPY
;
A
#
# COMPACT_ATOMS: atom_id res chain seq x y z
N MET A 1 -17.34 -13.86 48.37
CA MET A 1 -18.12 -13.53 47.17
C MET A 1 -18.11 -12.02 47.02
N LYS A 2 -17.24 -11.52 46.14
CA LYS A 2 -17.14 -10.11 45.75
C LYS A 2 -17.48 -10.09 44.27
N GLU A 3 -18.56 -9.42 43.89
CA GLU A 3 -18.95 -9.22 42.50
C GLU A 3 -18.31 -7.93 42.00
N HIS A 4 -17.59 -8.03 40.88
CA HIS A 4 -17.03 -6.90 40.15
C HIS A 4 -18.11 -6.28 39.26
N SER A 5 -18.34 -4.99 39.45
CA SER A 5 -19.14 -4.14 38.57
C SER A 5 -18.36 -3.81 37.30
N SER A 6 -18.83 -4.29 36.15
CA SER A 6 -18.38 -3.84 34.83
C SER A 6 -19.18 -2.60 34.42
N SER A 7 -18.51 -1.45 34.36
CA SER A 7 -19.05 -0.22 33.79
C SER A 7 -19.01 -0.31 32.25
N GLY A 8 -20.18 -0.46 31.63
CA GLY A 8 -20.34 -0.42 30.18
C GLY A 8 -20.06 0.97 29.62
N ILE A 9 -19.15 1.05 28.65
CA ILE A 9 -18.87 2.24 27.86
C ILE A 9 -20.01 2.39 26.84
N ASN A 10 -20.80 3.44 27.02
CA ASN A 10 -21.88 3.85 26.13
C ASN A 10 -21.26 4.47 24.87
N SER A 11 -21.23 3.72 23.76
CA SER A 11 -20.80 4.24 22.46
C SER A 11 -21.96 5.03 21.84
N GLY A 12 -21.82 6.35 21.84
CA GLY A 12 -22.76 7.28 21.20
C GLY A 12 -22.87 6.99 19.70
N LYS A 13 -24.11 6.76 19.25
CA LYS A 13 -24.46 6.82 17.83
C LYS A 13 -24.27 8.26 17.33
N PRO A 14 -23.82 8.49 16.08
CA PRO A 14 -23.83 9.83 15.52
C PRO A 14 -25.29 10.25 15.28
N GLU A 15 -25.72 11.33 15.93
CA GLU A 15 -27.00 11.99 15.65
C GLU A 15 -26.94 12.68 14.28
N GLY A 16 -27.20 11.92 13.23
CA GLY A 16 -27.67 12.44 11.95
C GLY A 16 -29.19 12.52 12.00
N GLN A 17 -29.76 13.68 11.65
CA GLN A 17 -31.19 13.97 11.60
C GLN A 17 -31.97 12.88 10.83
N GLY A 18 -32.51 11.90 11.55
CA GLY A 18 -33.47 10.94 11.02
C GLY A 18 -34.87 11.51 11.15
N GLN A 19 -35.40 12.10 10.08
CA GLN A 19 -36.84 12.02 9.87
C GLN A 19 -37.18 10.53 9.78
N ALA A 20 -37.94 10.02 10.75
CA ALA A 20 -38.45 8.66 10.70
C ALA A 20 -39.26 8.48 9.43
N ASP A 21 -38.81 7.57 8.56
CA ASP A 21 -39.47 7.22 7.31
C ASP A 21 -40.84 6.56 7.61
N PRO A 22 -41.97 7.09 7.11
CA PRO A 22 -43.31 6.55 7.35
C PRO A 22 -43.56 5.15 6.76
N THR A 23 -42.58 4.54 6.07
CA THR A 23 -42.72 3.25 5.38
C THR A 23 -41.95 2.08 6.01
N ALA A 24 -41.46 2.24 7.24
CA ALA A 24 -40.71 1.20 7.96
C ALA A 24 -41.46 -0.13 8.22
N GLU A 25 -42.71 -0.28 7.74
CA GLU A 25 -43.53 -1.49 7.90
C GLU A 25 -43.12 -2.68 7.02
N ASN A 26 -42.12 -2.60 6.11
CA ASN A 26 -41.57 -3.78 5.43
C ASN A 26 -40.16 -3.57 4.86
N SER A 27 -39.16 -3.47 5.74
CA SER A 27 -37.75 -3.16 5.40
C SER A 27 -36.99 -4.24 4.60
N THR A 28 -37.61 -5.36 4.24
CA THR A 28 -36.98 -6.50 3.52
C THR A 28 -37.49 -6.73 2.10
N ILE A 29 -38.41 -5.88 1.60
CA ILE A 29 -38.94 -6.01 0.23
C ILE A 29 -37.89 -5.56 -0.80
N LEU A 30 -37.68 -6.36 -1.85
CA LEU A 30 -36.80 -6.00 -2.97
C LEU A 30 -37.39 -4.79 -3.73
N THR A 31 -36.55 -3.78 -3.96
CA THR A 31 -36.90 -2.58 -4.73
C THR A 31 -35.92 -2.33 -5.87
N THR A 32 -36.33 -1.53 -6.85
CA THR A 32 -35.42 -0.88 -7.80
C THR A 32 -34.70 0.30 -7.13
N ARG A 33 -33.64 0.83 -7.76
CA ARG A 33 -32.97 2.05 -7.25
C ARG A 33 -33.82 3.32 -7.38
N GLN A 34 -34.91 3.28 -8.15
CA GLN A 34 -35.94 4.32 -8.17
C GLN A 34 -36.98 4.16 -7.03
N GLY A 35 -36.88 3.12 -6.20
CA GLY A 35 -37.78 2.87 -5.08
C GLY A 35 -39.05 2.07 -5.43
N HIS A 36 -39.14 1.47 -6.62
CA HIS A 36 -40.31 0.66 -6.99
C HIS A 36 -40.22 -0.76 -6.41
N PRO A 37 -41.24 -1.28 -5.70
CA PRO A 37 -41.28 -2.68 -5.28
C PRO A 37 -41.18 -3.64 -6.47
N VAL A 38 -40.37 -4.69 -6.33
CA VAL A 38 -40.18 -5.73 -7.36
C VAL A 38 -41.03 -6.95 -7.01
N TYR A 39 -42.06 -7.19 -7.82
CA TYR A 39 -43.02 -8.29 -7.60
C TYR A 39 -42.58 -9.62 -8.22
N ASP A 40 -41.78 -9.59 -9.28
CA ASP A 40 -41.19 -10.77 -9.92
C ASP A 40 -39.74 -10.47 -10.33
N ASN A 41 -38.81 -11.24 -9.80
CA ASN A 41 -37.37 -11.14 -10.09
C ASN A 41 -36.84 -12.42 -10.75
N GLN A 42 -37.75 -13.27 -11.23
CA GLN A 42 -37.45 -14.56 -11.83
C GLN A 42 -37.67 -14.53 -13.35
N ASN A 43 -38.59 -13.68 -13.84
CA ASN A 43 -39.01 -13.65 -15.24
C ASN A 43 -38.89 -12.27 -15.89
N LEU A 44 -38.62 -12.25 -17.20
CA LEU A 44 -38.78 -11.05 -18.04
C LEU A 44 -40.24 -10.87 -18.47
N ARG A 45 -40.61 -9.64 -18.82
CA ARG A 45 -41.86 -9.35 -19.52
C ARG A 45 -41.74 -9.72 -21.00
N THR A 46 -42.52 -10.71 -21.43
CA THR A 46 -42.46 -11.30 -22.77
C THR A 46 -43.83 -11.32 -23.46
N VAL A 47 -43.83 -11.52 -24.79
CA VAL A 47 -45.06 -11.80 -25.55
C VAL A 47 -45.47 -13.26 -25.34
N GLY A 48 -46.24 -13.53 -24.29
CA GLY A 48 -46.57 -14.91 -23.87
C GLY A 48 -45.39 -15.62 -23.18
N ASN A 49 -45.63 -16.80 -22.61
CA ASN A 49 -44.67 -17.50 -21.75
C ASN A 49 -43.42 -18.08 -22.47
N ARG A 50 -43.36 -17.99 -23.80
CA ARG A 50 -42.28 -18.54 -24.65
C ARG A 50 -41.94 -17.67 -25.85
N GLY A 51 -42.44 -16.44 -25.86
CA GLY A 51 -42.18 -15.47 -26.92
C GLY A 51 -41.01 -14.54 -26.58
N PRO A 52 -40.68 -13.59 -27.46
CA PRO A 52 -39.60 -12.65 -27.23
C PRO A 52 -39.87 -11.72 -26.05
N ALA A 53 -38.80 -11.27 -25.39
CA ALA A 53 -38.84 -10.17 -24.43
C ALA A 53 -39.09 -8.84 -25.14
N THR A 54 -39.74 -7.89 -24.47
CA THR A 54 -39.98 -6.53 -24.99
C THR A 54 -39.02 -5.51 -24.34
N LEU A 55 -38.96 -4.28 -24.85
CA LEU A 55 -38.21 -3.19 -24.18
C LEU A 55 -38.92 -2.63 -22.94
N GLU A 56 -40.19 -2.99 -22.70
CA GLU A 56 -40.99 -2.56 -21.54
C GLU A 56 -40.61 -3.36 -20.27
N ASN A 57 -39.30 -3.45 -20.01
CA ASN A 57 -38.66 -4.27 -19.01
C ASN A 57 -37.73 -3.41 -18.11
N TYR A 58 -38.21 -2.26 -17.64
CA TYR A 58 -37.37 -1.29 -16.92
C TYR A 58 -36.62 -1.91 -15.72
N GLN A 59 -37.24 -2.80 -14.95
CA GLN A 59 -36.60 -3.53 -13.84
C GLN A 59 -35.37 -4.32 -14.31
N PHE A 60 -35.48 -5.05 -15.43
CA PHE A 60 -34.35 -5.78 -16.02
C PHE A 60 -33.30 -4.82 -16.58
N LEU A 61 -33.71 -3.80 -17.32
CA LEU A 61 -32.80 -2.83 -17.94
C LEU A 61 -31.98 -2.08 -16.88
N GLU A 62 -32.59 -1.62 -15.80
CA GLU A 62 -31.90 -0.95 -14.68
C GLU A 62 -30.93 -1.91 -13.97
N LYS A 63 -31.40 -3.13 -13.63
CA LYS A 63 -30.59 -4.14 -12.93
C LYS A 63 -29.36 -4.53 -13.73
N MET A 64 -29.53 -4.81 -15.03
CA MET A 64 -28.42 -5.14 -15.93
C MET A 64 -27.51 -3.94 -16.17
N SER A 65 -28.06 -2.75 -16.38
CA SER A 65 -27.25 -1.56 -16.63
C SER A 65 -26.31 -1.22 -15.47
N HIS A 66 -26.72 -1.47 -14.23
CA HIS A 66 -25.83 -1.35 -13.07
C HIS A 66 -24.82 -2.50 -13.02
N PHE A 67 -25.28 -3.74 -13.18
CA PHE A 67 -24.42 -4.94 -13.16
C PHE A 67 -23.24 -4.82 -14.14
N ASP A 68 -23.53 -4.39 -15.38
CA ASP A 68 -22.54 -4.22 -16.45
C ASP A 68 -21.48 -3.14 -16.13
N ARG A 69 -21.70 -2.32 -15.10
CA ARG A 69 -20.84 -1.19 -14.68
C ARG A 69 -20.37 -1.30 -13.23
N GLU A 70 -20.44 -2.49 -12.62
CA GLU A 70 -19.94 -2.70 -11.27
C GLU A 70 -18.41 -2.59 -11.16
N ARG A 71 -17.68 -2.87 -12.24
CA ARG A 71 -16.21 -2.87 -12.22
C ARG A 71 -15.69 -1.47 -12.52
N VAL A 72 -14.80 -1.01 -11.64
CA VAL A 72 -13.95 0.17 -11.86
C VAL A 72 -12.54 -0.28 -12.22
N PRO A 73 -11.69 0.59 -12.82
CA PRO A 73 -10.29 0.24 -13.01
C PRO A 73 -9.66 -0.19 -11.69
N GLU A 74 -8.85 -1.25 -11.72
CA GLU A 74 -8.03 -1.60 -10.55
C GLU A 74 -6.93 -0.55 -10.34
N ARG A 75 -6.24 -0.63 -9.20
CA ARG A 75 -5.03 0.18 -9.00
C ARG A 75 -3.95 -0.32 -9.96
N VAL A 76 -3.24 0.58 -10.64
CA VAL A 76 -2.16 0.22 -11.57
C VAL A 76 -1.07 -0.63 -10.91
N VAL A 77 -0.82 -0.37 -9.63
CA VAL A 77 0.02 -1.16 -8.72
C VAL A 77 -0.75 -1.41 -7.43
N HIS A 78 -0.44 -2.48 -6.72
CA HIS A 78 -1.13 -2.84 -5.47
C HIS A 78 -2.62 -3.14 -5.66
N ALA A 79 -2.99 -3.74 -6.79
CA ALA A 79 -4.37 -4.12 -7.10
C ALA A 79 -4.92 -5.11 -6.07
N ARG A 80 -4.31 -6.28 -5.91
CA ARG A 80 -4.68 -7.26 -4.88
C ARG A 80 -4.37 -6.73 -3.47
N GLY A 81 -5.36 -6.74 -2.57
CA GLY A 81 -5.17 -6.34 -1.18
C GLY A 81 -6.33 -6.68 -0.25
N ALA A 82 -6.20 -6.27 1.01
CA ALA A 82 -7.21 -6.39 2.05
C ALA A 82 -7.16 -5.18 2.96
N GLY A 83 -8.29 -4.80 3.56
CA GLY A 83 -8.34 -3.63 4.45
C GLY A 83 -9.15 -3.87 5.71
N ALA A 84 -8.85 -3.09 6.74
CA ALA A 84 -9.51 -3.14 8.02
C ALA A 84 -9.49 -1.77 8.71
N HIS A 85 -10.50 -1.52 9.55
CA HIS A 85 -10.57 -0.34 10.40
C HIS A 85 -9.87 -0.60 11.73
N GLY A 86 -9.43 0.47 12.36
CA GLY A 86 -8.77 0.41 13.66
C GLY A 86 -8.68 1.75 14.35
N VAL A 87 -7.83 1.78 15.37
CA VAL A 87 -7.49 2.98 16.13
C VAL A 87 -5.98 3.06 16.33
N PHE A 88 -5.45 4.28 16.34
CA PHE A 88 -4.08 4.58 16.77
C PHE A 88 -4.12 5.33 18.10
N GLU A 89 -3.31 4.91 19.06
CA GLU A 89 -3.14 5.53 20.37
C GLU A 89 -1.74 6.15 20.46
N ALA A 90 -1.65 7.47 20.66
CA ALA A 90 -0.39 8.19 20.75
C ALA A 90 0.26 8.05 22.14
N TYR A 91 1.60 8.02 22.19
CA TYR A 91 2.34 8.01 23.45
C TYR A 91 2.67 9.41 23.99
N GLY A 92 2.61 10.45 23.16
CA GLY A 92 2.93 11.84 23.55
C GLY A 92 4.43 12.14 23.65
N THR A 93 5.30 11.16 23.41
CA THR A 93 6.75 11.27 23.57
C THR A 93 7.50 10.61 22.42
N VAL A 94 8.78 10.99 22.29
CA VAL A 94 9.80 10.32 21.49
C VAL A 94 10.93 9.96 22.45
N GLY A 95 11.07 8.68 22.79
CA GLY A 95 11.93 8.29 23.92
C GLY A 95 11.47 8.97 25.21
N ASP A 96 12.38 9.67 25.87
CA ASP A 96 12.12 10.38 27.13
C ASP A 96 11.69 11.86 26.93
N GLU A 97 11.59 12.32 25.68
CA GLU A 97 11.30 13.72 25.36
C GLU A 97 9.85 13.91 24.88
N PRO A 98 9.22 15.06 25.17
CA PRO A 98 7.89 15.34 24.63
C PRO A 98 7.94 15.44 23.10
N ILE A 99 6.94 14.85 22.42
CA ILE A 99 6.90 14.82 20.96
C ILE A 99 6.81 16.21 20.32
N SER A 100 6.27 17.18 21.08
CA SER A 100 6.17 18.60 20.71
C SER A 100 7.52 19.27 20.43
N LYS A 101 8.63 18.70 20.92
CA LYS A 101 9.98 19.13 20.55
C LYS A 101 10.25 19.00 19.05
N TYR A 102 9.67 17.98 18.42
CA TYR A 102 9.96 17.60 17.04
C TYR A 102 8.82 17.90 16.08
N THR A 103 7.57 17.70 16.50
CA THR A 103 6.39 17.92 15.65
C THR A 103 5.25 18.60 16.38
N ARG A 104 4.52 19.48 15.70
CA ARG A 104 3.27 20.07 16.17
C ARG A 104 2.00 19.30 15.74
N ALA A 105 2.14 18.13 15.13
CA ALA A 105 1.01 17.33 14.67
C ALA A 105 0.07 16.91 15.82
N LYS A 106 -1.16 17.42 15.81
CA LYS A 106 -2.07 17.32 16.99
C LYS A 106 -2.44 15.91 17.42
N PHE A 107 -2.47 14.96 16.49
CA PHE A 107 -2.84 13.58 16.80
C PHE A 107 -1.78 12.85 17.66
N LEU A 108 -0.55 13.39 17.75
CA LEU A 108 0.55 12.80 18.50
C LEU A 108 0.74 13.41 19.90
N GLN A 109 0.19 14.60 20.18
CA GLN A 109 0.63 15.44 21.29
C GLN A 109 0.28 14.91 22.69
N GLU A 110 -0.86 14.23 22.81
CA GLU A 110 -1.38 13.80 24.11
C GLU A 110 -1.25 12.28 24.24
N LYS A 111 -0.65 11.83 25.36
CA LYS A 111 -0.59 10.40 25.69
C LYS A 111 -2.01 9.82 25.84
N GLY A 112 -2.26 8.71 25.17
CA GLY A 112 -3.56 8.03 25.17
C GLY A 112 -4.58 8.63 24.19
N LYS A 113 -4.20 9.66 23.42
CA LYS A 113 -5.08 10.21 22.38
C LYS A 113 -5.32 9.18 21.30
N THR A 114 -6.60 8.89 21.05
CA THR A 114 -7.00 7.92 20.03
C THR A 114 -7.39 8.63 18.74
N THR A 115 -6.94 8.07 17.61
CA THR A 115 -7.24 8.54 16.26
C THR A 115 -7.81 7.37 15.47
N PRO A 116 -9.05 7.47 14.94
CA PRO A 116 -9.59 6.45 14.05
C PRO A 116 -8.71 6.29 12.81
N LEU A 117 -8.63 5.08 12.28
CA LEU A 117 -7.85 4.82 11.07
C LEU A 117 -8.43 3.71 10.20
N PHE A 118 -7.95 3.68 8.96
CA PHE A 118 -8.16 2.59 8.01
C PHE A 118 -6.84 2.15 7.41
N VAL A 119 -6.59 0.85 7.37
CA VAL A 119 -5.39 0.27 6.75
C VAL A 119 -5.79 -0.55 5.55
N ARG A 120 -4.97 -0.46 4.49
CA ARG A 120 -5.00 -1.40 3.37
C ARG A 120 -3.62 -2.03 3.17
N PHE A 121 -3.59 -3.35 3.23
CA PHE A 121 -2.45 -4.18 2.83
C PHE A 121 -2.61 -4.66 1.40
N SER A 122 -1.51 -4.99 0.73
CA SER A 122 -1.56 -5.44 -0.67
C SER A 122 -0.28 -6.12 -1.13
N THR A 123 -0.33 -6.89 -2.22
CA THR A 123 0.85 -7.16 -3.06
C THR A 123 1.14 -5.94 -3.96
N VAL A 124 1.97 -6.02 -5.01
CA VAL A 124 2.30 -4.87 -5.89
C VAL A 124 1.99 -5.16 -7.35
N ILE A 125 2.54 -6.25 -7.90
CA ILE A 125 2.73 -6.40 -9.34
C ILE A 125 1.49 -6.91 -10.07
N HIS A 126 0.87 -7.96 -9.57
CA HIS A 126 -0.23 -8.63 -10.25
C HIS A 126 -1.59 -7.95 -9.95
N GLY A 127 -2.55 -8.21 -10.82
CA GLY A 127 -3.88 -7.59 -10.77
C GLY A 127 -4.77 -8.12 -9.64
N ASN A 128 -6.02 -7.67 -9.64
CA ASN A 128 -7.02 -8.14 -8.69
C ASN A 128 -7.19 -9.67 -8.75
N HIS A 129 -7.40 -10.27 -7.58
CA HIS A 129 -7.51 -11.73 -7.38
C HIS A 129 -6.26 -12.55 -7.74
N SER A 130 -5.09 -11.94 -7.91
CA SER A 130 -3.83 -12.69 -7.93
C SER A 130 -3.54 -13.38 -6.58
N PRO A 131 -2.77 -14.48 -6.55
CA PRO A 131 -2.37 -15.13 -5.31
C PRO A 131 -1.57 -14.22 -4.36
N GLU A 132 -1.89 -14.25 -3.08
CA GLU A 132 -1.20 -13.46 -2.03
C GLU A 132 0.11 -14.08 -1.55
N THR A 133 0.41 -15.28 -2.02
CA THR A 133 1.66 -16.04 -1.80
C THR A 133 2.79 -15.65 -2.75
N LEU A 134 2.53 -14.83 -3.77
CA LEU A 134 3.56 -14.43 -4.74
C LEU A 134 4.69 -13.63 -4.07
N ARG A 135 5.92 -13.79 -4.56
CA ARG A 135 7.07 -13.00 -4.14
C ARG A 135 6.91 -11.56 -4.61
N ASP A 136 6.82 -10.63 -3.67
CA ASP A 136 6.50 -9.22 -3.94
C ASP A 136 6.76 -8.38 -2.68
N PRO A 137 7.06 -7.08 -2.74
CA PRO A 137 6.84 -6.22 -1.59
C PRO A 137 5.36 -6.27 -1.18
N ARG A 138 5.08 -5.96 0.08
CA ARG A 138 3.71 -5.83 0.58
C ARG A 138 3.43 -4.37 0.89
N GLY A 139 2.38 -3.81 0.30
CA GLY A 139 1.88 -2.48 0.63
C GLY A 139 1.33 -2.46 2.05
N PHE A 140 1.56 -1.35 2.75
CA PHE A 140 1.08 -1.08 4.10
C PHE A 140 0.66 0.40 4.15
N ALA A 141 -0.54 0.69 3.66
CA ALA A 141 -1.07 2.06 3.61
C ALA A 141 -1.99 2.32 4.80
N VAL A 142 -1.71 3.36 5.58
CA VAL A 142 -2.48 3.76 6.76
C VAL A 142 -3.06 5.16 6.53
N LYS A 143 -4.38 5.31 6.69
CA LYS A 143 -5.10 6.59 6.70
C LYS A 143 -5.54 6.89 8.13
N MET A 144 -5.00 7.94 8.71
CA MET A 144 -5.38 8.47 10.02
C MET A 144 -6.43 9.57 9.83
N TYR A 145 -7.60 9.41 10.45
CA TYR A 145 -8.65 10.43 10.43
C TYR A 145 -8.43 11.39 11.60
N THR A 146 -7.54 12.37 11.44
CA THR A 146 -7.19 13.32 12.50
C THR A 146 -8.19 14.47 12.62
N GLU A 147 -8.09 15.26 13.68
CA GLU A 147 -8.91 16.47 13.86
C GLU A 147 -8.55 17.60 12.89
N GLU A 148 -7.36 17.54 12.26
CA GLU A 148 -6.86 18.54 11.32
C GLU A 148 -6.91 18.06 9.86
N GLY A 149 -7.73 17.03 9.60
CA GLY A 149 -7.84 16.38 8.31
C GLY A 149 -7.21 15.00 8.31
N ASN A 150 -7.17 14.38 7.12
CA ASN A 150 -6.58 13.05 6.99
C ASN A 150 -5.05 13.15 6.89
N TRP A 151 -4.36 12.15 7.42
CA TRP A 151 -2.95 11.89 7.12
C TRP A 151 -2.81 10.48 6.55
N ASP A 152 -2.12 10.35 5.42
CA ASP A 152 -1.81 9.05 4.82
C ASP A 152 -0.33 8.72 4.93
N LEU A 153 0.00 7.66 5.65
CA LEU A 153 1.31 7.03 5.61
C LEU A 153 1.28 5.85 4.64
N VAL A 154 1.69 6.10 3.40
CA VAL A 154 1.62 5.12 2.31
C VAL A 154 2.92 4.34 2.24
N GLY A 155 3.00 3.25 3.00
CA GLY A 155 4.22 2.47 3.18
C GLY A 155 4.26 1.12 2.47
N ASN A 156 5.37 0.42 2.68
CA ASN A 156 5.55 -1.01 2.36
C ASN A 156 6.05 -1.75 3.61
N ASN A 157 6.07 -3.09 3.55
CA ASN A 157 6.68 -3.93 4.58
C ASN A 157 8.19 -3.78 4.65
N LEU A 158 8.84 -3.76 3.48
CA LEU A 158 10.27 -3.53 3.33
C LEU A 158 10.57 -2.04 3.48
N LYS A 159 11.72 -1.73 4.08
CA LYS A 159 12.10 -0.38 4.55
C LYS A 159 12.76 0.49 3.47
N ILE A 160 12.98 -0.07 2.28
CA ILE A 160 13.66 0.56 1.14
C ILE A 160 12.92 0.26 -0.16
N PHE A 161 13.35 0.85 -1.27
CA PHE A 161 12.80 0.64 -2.60
C PHE A 161 13.85 0.25 -3.65
N PHE A 162 13.40 -0.09 -4.86
CA PHE A 162 14.27 -0.52 -5.96
C PHE A 162 15.01 0.63 -6.66
N ILE A 163 14.42 1.81 -6.64
CA ILE A 163 14.84 2.98 -7.42
C ILE A 163 14.78 4.20 -6.52
N ARG A 164 15.66 5.17 -6.78
CA ARG A 164 15.74 6.42 -6.00
C ARG A 164 15.17 7.66 -6.68
N ASP A 165 14.57 7.48 -7.85
CA ASP A 165 13.98 8.58 -8.63
C ASP A 165 12.68 8.10 -9.28
N ALA A 166 11.58 8.82 -9.00
CA ALA A 166 10.24 8.44 -9.40
C ALA A 166 10.05 8.36 -10.92
N ILE A 167 10.90 9.02 -11.72
CA ILE A 167 10.80 8.93 -13.18
C ILE A 167 11.00 7.49 -13.69
N LYS A 168 11.73 6.65 -12.95
CA LYS A 168 11.98 5.24 -13.28
C LYS A 168 10.85 4.31 -12.86
N PHE A 169 9.85 4.79 -12.13
CA PHE A 169 8.78 3.95 -11.59
C PHE A 169 7.99 3.19 -12.67
N PRO A 170 7.59 3.80 -13.81
CA PRO A 170 6.92 3.06 -14.88
C PRO A 170 7.80 1.97 -15.49
N ASP A 171 9.10 2.23 -15.70
CA ASP A 171 10.04 1.25 -16.25
C ASP A 171 10.19 0.04 -15.31
N PHE A 172 10.38 0.30 -14.02
CA PHE A 172 10.44 -0.73 -12.98
C PHE A 172 9.16 -1.57 -12.98
N ILE A 173 7.99 -0.93 -12.93
CA ILE A 173 6.71 -1.64 -12.89
C ILE A 173 6.49 -2.44 -14.18
N HIS A 174 6.84 -1.92 -15.35
CA HIS A 174 6.73 -2.66 -16.60
C HIS A 174 7.64 -3.89 -16.65
N ALA A 175 8.87 -3.79 -16.14
CA ALA A 175 9.81 -4.90 -16.08
C ALA A 175 9.33 -6.03 -15.16
N PHE A 176 8.68 -5.69 -14.05
CA PHE A 176 8.20 -6.66 -13.06
C PHE A 176 6.80 -7.22 -13.37
N LYS A 177 5.93 -6.44 -14.02
CA LYS A 177 4.60 -6.90 -14.47
C LYS A 177 4.70 -7.95 -15.57
N PRO A 178 3.61 -8.72 -15.78
CA PRO A 178 3.53 -9.68 -16.87
C PRO A 178 3.97 -9.07 -18.22
N ASP A 179 4.68 -9.87 -19.00
CA ASP A 179 5.18 -9.50 -20.32
C ASP A 179 4.02 -9.08 -21.25
N PRO A 180 4.16 -7.98 -22.00
CA PRO A 180 3.08 -7.48 -22.85
C PRO A 180 2.69 -8.41 -24.02
N VAL A 181 3.48 -9.43 -24.33
CA VAL A 181 3.19 -10.40 -25.40
C VAL A 181 2.53 -11.65 -24.84
N THR A 182 3.05 -12.18 -23.74
CA THR A 182 2.61 -13.46 -23.16
C THR A 182 1.62 -13.32 -22.02
N ASN A 183 1.56 -12.13 -21.39
CA ASN A 183 0.82 -11.88 -20.15
C ASN A 183 1.25 -12.80 -18.99
N ILE A 184 2.50 -13.25 -18.99
CA ILE A 184 3.13 -14.05 -17.93
C ILE A 184 4.30 -13.25 -17.34
N GLN A 185 4.48 -13.31 -16.02
CA GLN A 185 5.65 -12.69 -15.38
C GLN A 185 6.93 -13.42 -15.79
N ASP A 186 7.95 -12.67 -16.19
CA ASP A 186 9.20 -13.19 -16.73
C ASP A 186 10.41 -12.67 -15.95
N PRO A 187 11.16 -13.54 -15.25
CA PRO A 187 12.41 -13.18 -14.58
C PRO A 187 13.45 -12.54 -15.50
N GLU A 188 13.51 -12.89 -16.78
CA GLU A 188 14.47 -12.29 -17.72
C GLU A 188 14.24 -10.79 -17.86
N ARG A 189 12.98 -10.36 -17.98
CA ARG A 189 12.60 -8.94 -18.05
C ARG A 189 12.92 -8.19 -16.76
N GLN A 190 12.69 -8.83 -15.61
CA GLN A 190 13.05 -8.26 -14.31
C GLN A 190 14.56 -8.03 -14.22
N PHE A 191 15.35 -9.07 -14.46
CA PHE A 191 16.79 -9.00 -14.29
C PHE A 191 17.51 -8.24 -15.41
N ASP A 192 16.92 -8.10 -16.61
CA ASP A 192 17.43 -7.17 -17.61
C ASP A 192 17.39 -5.72 -17.08
N PHE A 193 16.24 -5.28 -16.54
CA PHE A 193 16.12 -3.97 -15.92
C PHE A 193 17.08 -3.79 -14.73
N ILE A 194 17.13 -4.77 -13.83
CA ILE A 194 17.99 -4.73 -12.64
C ILE A 194 19.48 -4.71 -13.02
N SER A 195 19.88 -5.44 -14.07
CA SER A 195 21.27 -5.46 -14.56
C SER A 195 21.79 -4.10 -15.06
N HIS A 196 20.90 -3.13 -15.23
CA HIS A 196 21.20 -1.74 -15.60
C HIS A 196 20.88 -0.72 -14.47
N THR A 197 20.45 -1.21 -13.31
CA THR A 197 19.90 -0.40 -12.20
C THR A 197 20.56 -0.85 -10.88
N PRO A 198 21.86 -0.59 -10.68
CA PRO A 198 22.61 -1.08 -9.52
C PRO A 198 22.02 -0.63 -8.18
N GLU A 199 21.31 0.50 -8.14
CA GLU A 199 20.62 0.96 -6.94
C GLU A 199 19.57 0.00 -6.37
N ALA A 200 19.11 -0.96 -7.18
CA ALA A 200 18.13 -1.95 -6.78
C ALA A 200 18.73 -3.12 -5.99
N MET A 201 20.06 -3.26 -5.93
CA MET A 201 20.71 -4.46 -5.38
C MET A 201 20.36 -4.72 -3.91
N HIS A 202 20.17 -3.67 -3.11
CA HIS A 202 19.74 -3.81 -1.73
C HIS A 202 18.31 -4.35 -1.63
N MET A 203 17.40 -3.85 -2.47
CA MET A 203 16.02 -4.30 -2.52
C MET A 203 15.90 -5.73 -3.06
N ILE A 204 16.71 -6.10 -4.06
CA ILE A 204 16.77 -7.48 -4.58
C ILE A 204 17.22 -8.47 -3.50
N THR A 205 18.18 -8.06 -2.66
CA THR A 205 18.63 -8.87 -1.53
C THR A 205 17.49 -9.15 -0.54
N PHE A 206 16.63 -8.16 -0.23
CA PHE A 206 15.43 -8.42 0.58
C PHE A 206 14.36 -9.22 -0.16
N LEU A 207 14.03 -8.83 -1.40
CA LEU A 207 12.91 -9.41 -2.14
C LEU A 207 13.10 -10.91 -2.42
N PHE A 208 14.31 -11.33 -2.76
CA PHE A 208 14.59 -12.74 -3.05
C PHE A 208 14.92 -13.56 -1.80
N SER A 209 15.07 -12.93 -0.64
CA SER A 209 15.09 -13.62 0.66
C SER A 209 13.67 -14.01 1.11
N PRO A 210 13.50 -14.71 2.25
CA PRO A 210 12.17 -15.02 2.79
C PRO A 210 11.29 -13.78 3.02
N TRP A 211 11.88 -12.60 3.20
CA TRP A 211 11.16 -11.33 3.42
C TRP A 211 10.30 -10.88 2.22
N GLY A 212 10.54 -11.44 1.02
CA GLY A 212 9.68 -11.21 -0.15
C GLY A 212 8.35 -11.97 -0.12
N ILE A 213 8.15 -12.89 0.83
CA ILE A 213 6.89 -13.61 1.01
C ILE A 213 6.52 -13.64 2.50
N PRO A 214 6.01 -12.54 3.07
CA PRO A 214 5.48 -12.56 4.43
C PRO A 214 4.36 -13.60 4.57
N ALA A 215 4.33 -14.31 5.69
CA ALA A 215 3.38 -15.40 5.90
C ALA A 215 1.93 -14.90 5.90
N THR A 216 1.67 -13.82 6.62
CA THR A 216 0.37 -13.12 6.62
C THR A 216 0.58 -11.62 6.82
N TYR A 217 -0.43 -10.80 6.54
CA TYR A 217 -0.35 -9.35 6.78
C TYR A 217 -0.13 -9.01 8.26
N ARG A 218 -0.56 -9.86 9.20
CA ARG A 218 -0.42 -9.61 10.65
C ARG A 218 1.00 -9.83 11.18
N HIS A 219 1.83 -10.57 10.45
CA HIS A 219 3.19 -10.95 10.85
C HIS A 219 4.27 -10.27 9.98
N MET A 220 3.98 -9.08 9.45
CA MET A 220 4.93 -8.29 8.69
C MET A 220 5.12 -6.92 9.32
N GLN A 221 6.32 -6.38 9.14
CA GLN A 221 6.60 -4.98 9.43
C GLN A 221 5.88 -4.06 8.44
N GLY A 222 5.86 -2.78 8.77
CA GLY A 222 5.56 -1.69 7.85
C GLY A 222 6.60 -0.59 7.94
N SER A 223 6.61 0.31 6.95
CA SER A 223 7.49 1.48 6.95
C SER A 223 7.09 2.51 5.91
N GLY A 224 7.41 3.77 6.19
CA GLY A 224 7.20 4.87 5.25
C GLY A 224 8.11 4.81 4.02
N VAL A 225 9.20 4.04 4.07
CA VAL A 225 10.29 3.94 3.08
C VAL A 225 11.03 5.25 2.88
N ASN A 226 10.35 6.27 2.35
CA ASN A 226 10.91 7.58 2.10
C ASN A 226 11.23 8.32 3.40
N THR A 227 12.12 9.31 3.28
CA THR A 227 12.40 10.25 4.37
C THR A 227 11.35 11.36 4.35
N TYR A 228 10.77 11.65 5.50
CA TYR A 228 9.81 12.73 5.72
C TYR A 228 10.42 13.80 6.62
N LYS A 229 9.67 14.87 6.89
CA LYS A 229 10.02 15.85 7.91
C LYS A 229 8.95 15.94 9.00
N TRP A 230 9.41 16.18 10.22
CA TRP A 230 8.59 16.67 11.33
C TRP A 230 8.95 18.12 11.59
N VAL A 231 7.92 18.96 11.78
CA VAL A 231 8.09 20.39 12.03
C VAL A 231 7.47 20.77 13.36
N ASN A 232 8.25 21.38 14.24
CA ASN A 232 7.78 21.80 15.56
C ASN A 232 7.08 23.18 15.51
N LYS A 233 6.68 23.71 16.67
CA LYS A 233 5.98 25.00 16.76
C LYS A 233 6.84 26.20 16.33
N GLU A 234 8.16 26.08 16.48
CA GLU A 234 9.14 27.11 16.14
C GLU A 234 9.53 27.09 14.66
N GLY A 235 8.98 26.18 13.86
CA GLY A 235 9.28 26.04 12.44
C GLY A 235 10.60 25.31 12.17
N GLU A 236 11.17 24.66 13.19
CA GLU A 236 12.36 23.81 13.04
C GLU A 236 11.93 22.43 12.55
N ALA A 237 12.70 21.89 11.59
CA ALA A 237 12.42 20.59 11.00
C ALA A 237 13.52 19.56 11.33
N VAL A 238 13.10 18.30 11.39
CA VAL A 238 13.98 17.12 11.48
C VAL A 238 13.57 16.09 10.44
N LEU A 239 14.54 15.34 9.91
CA LEU A 239 14.29 14.22 9.00
C LEU A 239 13.75 13.02 9.79
N VAL A 240 12.78 12.30 9.21
CA VAL A 240 12.07 11.19 9.87
C VAL A 240 11.91 9.98 8.96
N LYS A 241 12.19 8.79 9.48
CA LYS A 241 11.71 7.49 8.93
C LYS A 241 10.65 6.90 9.86
N TYR A 242 9.61 6.31 9.28
CA TYR A 242 8.53 5.63 10.03
C TYR A 242 8.65 4.11 9.91
N HIS A 243 8.37 3.41 11.01
CA HIS A 243 8.40 1.95 11.11
C HIS A 243 7.20 1.43 11.90
N TRP A 244 6.48 0.45 11.36
CA TRP A 244 5.45 -0.30 12.07
C TRP A 244 6.01 -1.66 12.48
N GLU A 245 6.08 -1.91 13.78
CA GLU A 245 6.61 -3.16 14.33
C GLU A 245 5.48 -4.06 14.84
N PRO A 246 5.27 -5.25 14.25
CA PRO A 246 4.15 -6.12 14.59
C PRO A 246 4.33 -6.72 15.98
N LEU A 247 3.33 -6.57 16.85
CA LEU A 247 3.35 -7.21 18.17
C LEU A 247 3.11 -8.73 18.10
N GLN A 248 2.63 -9.22 16.94
CA GLN A 248 2.46 -10.64 16.64
C GLN A 248 3.78 -11.35 16.29
N GLY A 249 4.88 -10.59 16.17
CA GLY A 249 6.15 -11.07 15.64
C GLY A 249 6.17 -11.15 14.11
N ILE A 250 7.32 -11.54 13.56
CA ILE A 250 7.58 -11.57 12.12
C ILE A 250 7.63 -13.02 11.65
N LYS A 251 6.96 -13.34 10.54
CA LYS A 251 6.95 -14.68 9.94
C LYS A 251 6.95 -14.58 8.41
N ASN A 252 7.80 -15.39 7.79
CA ASN A 252 8.00 -15.46 6.35
C ASN A 252 7.74 -16.88 5.81
N LEU A 253 7.54 -17.01 4.51
CA LEU A 253 7.39 -18.26 3.79
C LEU A 253 8.56 -18.45 2.82
N THR A 254 9.05 -19.68 2.72
CA THR A 254 9.90 -20.11 1.60
C THR A 254 9.06 -20.24 0.33
N THR A 255 9.70 -20.26 -0.84
CA THR A 255 9.03 -20.46 -2.14
C THR A 255 8.22 -21.77 -2.17
N GLN A 256 8.76 -22.86 -1.62
CA GLN A 256 8.07 -24.15 -1.57
C GLN A 256 6.78 -24.10 -0.73
N GLN A 257 6.84 -23.51 0.48
CA GLN A 257 5.67 -23.35 1.34
C GLN A 257 4.61 -22.46 0.67
N ALA A 258 5.04 -21.40 0.00
CA ALA A 258 4.16 -20.50 -0.73
C ALA A 258 3.41 -21.23 -1.87
N GLN A 259 4.09 -22.08 -2.64
CA GLN A 259 3.47 -22.90 -3.69
C GLN A 259 2.43 -23.88 -3.13
N GLU A 260 2.74 -24.56 -2.02
CA GLU A 260 1.81 -25.48 -1.36
C GLU A 260 0.54 -24.78 -0.86
N ILE A 261 0.67 -23.58 -0.30
CA ILE A 261 -0.46 -22.76 0.15
C ILE A 261 -1.27 -22.27 -1.06
N GLN A 262 -0.59 -21.79 -2.10
CA GLN A 262 -1.21 -21.26 -3.32
C GLN A 262 -2.12 -22.29 -3.99
N GLY A 263 -1.71 -23.56 -4.05
CA GLY A 263 -2.51 -24.65 -4.60
C GLY A 263 -3.81 -24.93 -3.82
N LYS A 264 -3.95 -24.42 -2.60
CA LYS A 264 -5.13 -24.59 -1.74
C LYS A 264 -5.94 -23.31 -1.58
N ASN A 265 -5.27 -22.17 -1.45
CA ASN A 265 -5.90 -20.88 -1.16
C ASN A 265 -5.06 -19.70 -1.64
N PHE A 266 -5.49 -19.07 -2.73
CA PHE A 266 -4.86 -17.85 -3.24
C PHE A 266 -5.27 -16.57 -2.49
N ASN A 267 -6.16 -16.68 -1.48
CA ASN A 267 -6.66 -15.59 -0.64
C ASN A 267 -6.21 -15.68 0.83
N HIS A 268 -5.14 -16.43 1.11
CA HIS A 268 -4.78 -16.82 2.48
C HIS A 268 -4.52 -15.61 3.40
N ALA A 269 -3.88 -14.55 2.90
CA ALA A 269 -3.54 -13.38 3.71
C ALA A 269 -4.76 -12.48 3.98
N THR A 270 -5.65 -12.33 3.00
CA THR A 270 -6.95 -11.67 3.17
C THR A 270 -7.81 -12.42 4.19
N GLN A 271 -7.90 -13.74 4.05
CA GLN A 271 -8.67 -14.59 4.97
C GLN A 271 -8.09 -14.54 6.40
N ASP A 272 -6.77 -14.63 6.56
CA ASP A 272 -6.10 -14.53 7.87
C ASP A 272 -6.47 -13.24 8.60
N LEU A 273 -6.39 -12.09 7.93
CA LEU A 273 -6.72 -10.79 8.53
C LEU A 273 -8.20 -10.72 8.93
N TYR A 274 -9.09 -11.10 8.01
CA TYR A 274 -10.54 -11.04 8.23
C TYR A 274 -10.95 -11.90 9.43
N GLU A 275 -10.53 -13.17 9.43
CA GLU A 275 -10.95 -14.12 10.46
C GLU A 275 -10.31 -13.83 11.82
N ALA A 276 -9.08 -13.30 11.85
CA ALA A 276 -8.45 -12.87 13.10
C ALA A 276 -9.28 -11.77 13.78
N ILE A 277 -9.69 -10.75 13.02
CA ILE A 277 -10.53 -9.67 13.55
C ILE A 277 -11.90 -10.19 13.97
N GLU A 278 -12.50 -11.08 13.18
CA GLU A 278 -13.80 -11.71 13.52
C GLU A 278 -13.74 -12.49 14.84
N ARG A 279 -12.61 -13.15 15.11
CA ARG A 279 -12.37 -13.88 16.37
C ARG A 279 -11.91 -13.02 17.55
N GLY A 280 -11.75 -11.70 17.36
CA GLY A 280 -11.24 -10.80 18.40
C GLY A 280 -9.71 -10.84 18.60
N GLU A 281 -8.97 -11.50 17.72
CA GLU A 281 -7.50 -11.56 17.69
C GLU A 281 -6.93 -10.33 16.95
N TYR A 282 -7.23 -9.14 17.46
CA TYR A 282 -6.90 -7.87 16.81
C TYR A 282 -5.39 -7.72 16.62
N PRO A 283 -4.89 -7.60 15.38
CA PRO A 283 -3.47 -7.39 15.16
C PRO A 283 -3.06 -5.97 15.52
N GLU A 284 -1.89 -5.86 16.13
CA GLU A 284 -1.32 -4.63 16.65
C GLU A 284 0.08 -4.35 16.08
N TRP A 285 0.39 -3.07 15.92
CA TRP A 285 1.72 -2.59 15.54
C TRP A 285 2.11 -1.38 16.38
N GLU A 286 3.36 -1.34 16.83
CA GLU A 286 3.94 -0.14 17.42
C GLU A 286 4.53 0.76 16.32
N LEU A 287 4.16 2.04 16.32
CA LEU A 287 4.77 3.04 15.45
C LEU A 287 6.07 3.50 16.09
N CYS A 288 7.18 3.22 15.41
CA CYS A 288 8.50 3.72 15.74
C CYS A 288 8.95 4.76 14.72
N VAL A 289 9.74 5.73 15.16
CA VAL A 289 10.41 6.71 14.30
C VAL A 289 11.91 6.70 14.51
N GLN A 290 12.66 6.96 13.44
CA GLN A 290 14.03 7.45 13.51
C GLN A 290 14.01 8.95 13.25
N ILE A 291 14.83 9.70 13.99
CA ILE A 291 14.96 11.14 13.84
C ILE A 291 16.42 11.48 13.55
N MET A 292 16.62 12.37 12.58
CA MET A 292 17.91 12.89 12.15
C MET A 292 17.78 14.41 11.97
N SER A 293 18.85 15.18 12.18
CA SER A 293 18.80 16.62 11.89
C SER A 293 18.63 16.85 10.39
N ASP A 294 18.26 18.07 10.00
CA ASP A 294 18.00 18.42 8.60
C ASP A 294 19.22 19.12 8.00
N ASP A 295 20.37 18.44 8.04
CA ASP A 295 21.66 18.89 7.52
C ASP A 295 22.15 17.95 6.39
N ASP A 296 23.25 18.27 5.69
CA ASP A 296 23.74 17.42 4.57
C ASP A 296 24.30 16.05 5.01
N HIS A 297 24.68 15.90 6.29
CA HIS A 297 25.26 14.66 6.84
C HIS A 297 26.47 14.10 6.05
N PRO A 298 27.56 14.88 5.82
CA PRO A 298 28.74 14.41 5.08
C PRO A 298 29.51 13.29 5.77
N GLU A 299 29.25 13.02 7.04
CA GLU A 299 29.77 11.89 7.79
C GLU A 299 29.18 10.54 7.37
N LEU A 300 28.03 10.55 6.69
CA LEU A 300 27.38 9.35 6.17
C LEU A 300 27.95 8.99 4.80
N ASP A 301 28.10 7.69 4.56
CA ASP A 301 28.50 7.15 3.25
C ASP A 301 27.30 6.86 2.34
N PHE A 302 26.12 7.36 2.73
CA PHE A 302 24.88 7.32 2.00
C PHE A 302 24.16 8.66 2.14
N ASP A 303 23.26 8.97 1.21
CA ASP A 303 22.40 10.14 1.32
C ASP A 303 21.15 9.80 2.17
N PRO A 304 20.83 10.55 3.25
CA PRO A 304 19.68 10.25 4.10
C PRO A 304 18.33 10.37 3.37
N LEU A 305 18.29 10.98 2.18
CA LEU A 305 17.12 11.11 1.33
C LEU A 305 17.03 10.03 0.23
N ASP A 306 18.00 9.11 0.16
CA ASP A 306 17.98 7.98 -0.77
C ASP A 306 17.15 6.82 -0.18
N ASP A 307 16.03 6.50 -0.79
CA ASP A 307 15.10 5.46 -0.33
C ASP A 307 15.55 4.04 -0.68
N THR A 308 16.72 3.87 -1.28
CA THR A 308 17.43 2.58 -1.36
C THR A 308 18.29 2.29 -0.13
N LYS A 309 18.28 3.19 0.87
CA LYS A 309 19.14 3.16 2.05
C LYS A 309 18.35 3.05 3.35
N LEU A 310 18.86 2.20 4.24
CA LEU A 310 18.48 2.14 5.64
C LEU A 310 19.28 3.17 6.44
N TRP A 311 18.67 3.69 7.51
CA TRP A 311 19.41 4.37 8.56
C TRP A 311 19.79 3.34 9.64
N PRO A 312 21.09 3.06 9.86
CA PRO A 312 21.51 2.05 10.83
C PRO A 312 20.97 2.35 12.23
N LYS A 313 20.36 1.36 12.88
CA LYS A 313 19.68 1.52 14.18
C LYS A 313 20.67 1.90 15.29
N GLU A 314 21.93 1.51 15.14
CA GLU A 314 23.02 1.82 16.06
C GLU A 314 23.41 3.31 16.04
N GLN A 315 23.18 3.97 14.90
CA GLN A 315 23.44 5.41 14.73
C GLN A 315 22.18 6.24 14.97
N PHE A 316 21.04 5.74 14.49
CA PHE A 316 19.73 6.41 14.59
C PHE A 316 18.75 5.44 15.26
N PRO A 317 18.61 5.45 16.60
CA PRO A 317 17.74 4.51 17.29
C PRO A 317 16.27 4.73 16.96
N TRP A 318 15.50 3.67 17.15
CA TRP A 318 14.05 3.68 16.94
C TRP A 318 13.34 4.09 18.22
N TYR A 319 12.45 5.08 18.11
CA TYR A 319 11.66 5.58 19.23
C TYR A 319 10.18 5.27 19.01
N PRO A 320 9.53 4.50 19.91
CA PRO A 320 8.08 4.30 19.88
C PRO A 320 7.34 5.63 20.12
N VAL A 321 6.29 5.87 19.34
CA VAL A 321 5.47 7.10 19.42
C VAL A 321 3.97 6.83 19.51
N GLY A 322 3.55 5.58 19.33
CA GLY A 322 2.17 5.15 19.52
C GLY A 322 1.94 3.72 19.04
N LYS A 323 0.70 3.26 19.16
CA LYS A 323 0.30 1.90 18.78
C LYS A 323 -0.97 1.91 17.94
N MET A 324 -1.01 1.10 16.90
CA MET A 324 -2.20 0.82 16.11
C MET A 324 -2.78 -0.55 16.47
N THR A 325 -4.12 -0.63 16.54
CA THR A 325 -4.88 -1.88 16.70
C THR A 325 -5.98 -1.95 15.63
N LEU A 326 -6.00 -2.99 14.80
CA LEU A 326 -7.05 -3.22 13.80
C LEU A 326 -8.15 -4.11 14.39
N ASN A 327 -9.37 -3.59 14.48
CA ASN A 327 -10.42 -4.19 15.32
C ASN A 327 -11.79 -4.29 14.65
N ARG A 328 -11.92 -3.91 13.37
CA ARG A 328 -13.19 -4.02 12.66
C ARG A 328 -13.00 -4.30 11.17
N ASN A 329 -13.64 -5.36 10.70
CA ASN A 329 -13.72 -5.69 9.28
C ASN A 329 -14.57 -4.67 8.51
N PRO A 330 -14.28 -4.40 7.22
CA PRO A 330 -15.17 -3.64 6.36
C PRO A 330 -16.55 -4.29 6.26
N VAL A 331 -17.61 -3.49 6.22
CA VAL A 331 -18.98 -3.97 5.98
C VAL A 331 -19.16 -4.33 4.51
N ASN A 332 -18.54 -3.56 3.60
CA ASN A 332 -18.53 -3.85 2.18
C ASN A 332 -17.12 -3.64 1.60
N TYR A 333 -16.52 -4.71 1.09
CA TYR A 333 -15.18 -4.69 0.53
C TYR A 333 -15.01 -3.65 -0.59
N PHE A 334 -15.97 -3.56 -1.52
CA PHE A 334 -15.86 -2.62 -2.65
C PHE A 334 -15.98 -1.16 -2.19
N ALA A 335 -16.97 -0.85 -1.37
CA ALA A 335 -17.24 0.51 -0.91
C ALA A 335 -16.11 1.09 -0.05
N GLU A 336 -15.40 0.24 0.68
CA GLU A 336 -14.39 0.66 1.66
C GLU A 336 -12.97 0.31 1.20
N VAL A 337 -12.68 -0.96 0.92
CA VAL A 337 -11.33 -1.40 0.54
C VAL A 337 -11.01 -0.98 -0.90
N GLU A 338 -11.86 -1.32 -1.86
CA GLU A 338 -11.57 -1.05 -3.27
C GLU A 338 -11.54 0.45 -3.58
N GLN A 339 -12.49 1.22 -3.02
CA GLN A 339 -12.57 2.67 -3.22
C GLN A 339 -11.68 3.51 -2.30
N SER A 340 -10.98 2.91 -1.33
CA SER A 340 -9.98 3.64 -0.54
C SER A 340 -8.91 4.29 -1.42
N ALA A 341 -8.54 5.52 -1.09
CA ALA A 341 -7.58 6.32 -1.81
C ALA A 341 -6.58 6.94 -0.82
N PHE A 342 -5.30 6.62 -1.00
CA PHE A 342 -4.21 7.09 -0.15
C PHE A 342 -3.22 7.90 -0.97
N GLY A 343 -2.65 8.97 -0.42
CA GLY A 343 -1.62 9.73 -1.13
C GLY A 343 -0.56 10.31 -0.20
N THR A 344 0.71 10.24 -0.59
CA THR A 344 1.81 10.84 0.20
C THR A 344 1.67 12.34 0.36
N GLY A 345 0.90 13.00 -0.52
CA GLY A 345 0.55 14.41 -0.42
C GLY A 345 -0.41 14.78 0.71
N VAL A 346 -1.04 13.78 1.33
CA VAL A 346 -2.06 13.95 2.37
C VAL A 346 -1.35 14.01 3.72
N LEU A 347 -0.83 15.19 4.06
CA LEU A 347 -0.14 15.49 5.30
C LEU A 347 -0.99 16.45 6.16
N VAL A 348 -0.87 16.32 7.48
CA VAL A 348 -1.42 17.29 8.45
C VAL A 348 -0.32 18.22 8.95
N ASP A 349 -0.70 19.36 9.55
CA ASP A 349 0.25 20.32 10.10
C ASP A 349 1.26 19.67 11.06
N GLY A 350 2.51 20.09 10.98
CA GLY A 350 3.63 19.48 11.72
C GLY A 350 4.27 18.26 11.05
N LEU A 351 3.74 17.80 9.91
CA LEU A 351 4.38 16.84 9.00
C LEU A 351 4.70 17.55 7.68
N ASP A 352 5.84 17.23 7.07
CA ASP A 352 6.25 17.82 5.80
C ASP A 352 7.02 16.82 4.93
N PHE A 353 7.23 17.16 3.66
CA PHE A 353 8.06 16.40 2.74
C PHE A 353 9.54 16.64 3.02
N SER A 354 10.38 15.71 2.58
CA SER A 354 11.81 15.95 2.36
C SER A 354 12.09 16.14 0.87
N ASP A 355 13.36 16.37 0.51
CA ASP A 355 13.80 16.44 -0.88
C ASP A 355 14.09 15.06 -1.51
N ASP A 356 13.64 13.98 -0.86
CA ASP A 356 13.62 12.62 -1.43
C ASP A 356 12.88 12.63 -2.79
N LYS A 357 13.63 12.39 -3.87
CA LYS A 357 13.15 12.48 -5.25
C LYS A 357 12.04 11.47 -5.54
N MET A 358 12.05 10.33 -4.86
CA MET A 358 11.00 9.33 -5.00
C MET A 358 9.71 9.81 -4.32
N LEU A 359 9.79 10.36 -3.11
CA LEU A 359 8.64 10.93 -2.40
C LEU A 359 7.95 12.04 -3.19
N GLN A 360 8.73 12.95 -3.78
CA GLN A 360 8.21 14.07 -4.55
C GLN A 360 7.38 13.61 -5.76
N GLY A 361 7.88 12.65 -6.54
CA GLY A 361 7.14 12.14 -7.70
C GLY A 361 5.91 11.32 -7.32
N ARG A 362 5.98 10.57 -6.21
CA ARG A 362 4.82 9.83 -5.66
C ARG A 362 3.65 10.75 -5.35
N THR A 363 3.92 11.91 -4.77
CA THR A 363 2.90 12.89 -4.34
C THR A 363 1.98 13.32 -5.48
N PHE A 364 2.51 13.56 -6.67
CA PHE A 364 1.69 13.83 -7.86
C PHE A 364 0.84 12.61 -8.27
N SER A 365 1.48 11.45 -8.40
CA SER A 365 0.88 10.27 -9.02
C SER A 365 -0.36 9.76 -8.30
N TYR A 366 -0.38 9.79 -6.96
CA TYR A 366 -1.53 9.31 -6.19
C TYR A 366 -2.81 10.09 -6.49
N SER A 367 -2.77 11.42 -6.41
CA SER A 367 -3.96 12.24 -6.67
C SER A 367 -4.43 12.13 -8.12
N ASP A 368 -3.50 12.07 -9.07
CA ASP A 368 -3.83 11.91 -10.50
C ASP A 368 -4.58 10.59 -10.77
N THR A 369 -3.99 9.46 -10.38
CA THR A 369 -4.58 8.14 -10.65
C THR A 369 -5.93 7.94 -9.92
N GLN A 370 -6.15 8.59 -8.77
CA GLN A 370 -7.40 8.51 -8.03
C GLN A 370 -8.57 9.20 -8.75
N ARG A 371 -8.31 10.33 -9.42
CA ARG A 371 -9.32 11.06 -10.19
C ARG A 371 -9.83 10.21 -11.37
N TYR A 372 -8.96 9.39 -11.96
CA TYR A 372 -9.35 8.41 -12.99
C TYR A 372 -10.04 7.18 -12.39
N ARG A 373 -9.43 6.55 -11.38
CA ARG A 373 -9.86 5.24 -10.87
C ARG A 373 -11.18 5.28 -10.09
N VAL A 374 -11.30 6.25 -9.17
CA VAL A 374 -12.44 6.34 -8.23
C VAL A 374 -13.40 7.44 -8.65
N GLY A 375 -12.88 8.50 -9.27
CA GLY A 375 -13.67 9.58 -9.84
C GLY A 375 -13.24 10.95 -9.33
N THR A 376 -13.72 12.00 -10.00
CA THR A 376 -13.35 13.39 -9.68
C THR A 376 -13.62 13.74 -8.22
N ASN A 377 -14.75 13.28 -7.66
CA ASN A 377 -15.17 13.58 -6.29
C ASN A 377 -14.88 12.44 -5.29
N TYR A 378 -13.81 11.66 -5.51
CA TYR A 378 -13.47 10.51 -4.66
C TYR A 378 -13.34 10.82 -3.16
N LEU A 379 -12.99 12.06 -2.79
CA LEU A 379 -12.89 12.52 -1.40
C LEU A 379 -14.25 12.70 -0.71
N GLN A 380 -15.36 12.69 -1.45
CA GLN A 380 -16.71 12.68 -0.87
C GLN A 380 -17.15 11.27 -0.42
N LEU A 381 -16.46 10.22 -0.89
CA LEU A 381 -16.80 8.85 -0.49
C LEU A 381 -16.54 8.62 1.01
N PRO A 382 -17.41 7.87 1.72
CA PRO A 382 -17.32 7.71 3.17
C PRO A 382 -15.97 7.23 3.70
N ILE A 383 -15.25 6.39 2.96
CA ILE A 383 -13.95 5.87 3.38
C ILE A 383 -12.81 6.90 3.20
N ASN A 384 -12.96 7.86 2.29
CA ASN A 384 -11.93 8.84 1.95
C ASN A 384 -12.16 10.21 2.60
N ARG A 385 -13.42 10.54 2.92
CA ARG A 385 -13.77 11.83 3.54
C ARG A 385 -13.09 11.98 4.91
N PRO A 386 -12.62 13.18 5.26
CA PRO A 386 -12.13 13.46 6.60
C PRO A 386 -13.29 13.47 7.60
N ILE A 387 -12.97 13.27 8.88
CA ILE A 387 -13.92 13.48 9.99
C ILE A 387 -13.95 14.94 10.47
N ALA A 388 -12.97 15.76 10.05
CA ALA A 388 -12.92 17.19 10.30
C ALA A 388 -13.91 17.97 9.42
N HIS A 389 -14.18 19.22 9.78
CA HIS A 389 -15.01 20.11 8.95
C HIS A 389 -14.33 20.38 7.60
N VAL A 390 -15.11 20.26 6.52
CA VAL A 390 -14.67 20.57 5.15
C VAL A 390 -15.44 21.77 4.63
N ALA A 391 -14.70 22.80 4.24
CA ALA A 391 -15.24 23.96 3.54
C ALA A 391 -14.26 24.35 2.44
N THR A 392 -14.69 24.27 1.18
CA THR A 392 -13.82 24.51 0.03
C THR A 392 -14.54 25.33 -1.04
N ASN A 393 -13.76 25.91 -1.94
CA ASN A 393 -14.26 26.55 -3.16
C ASN A 393 -14.33 25.58 -4.37
N GLN A 394 -14.04 24.29 -4.17
CA GLN A 394 -14.14 23.28 -5.23
C GLN A 394 -15.63 22.99 -5.54
N ARG A 395 -15.99 22.86 -6.82
CA ARG A 395 -17.37 22.67 -7.26
C ARG A 395 -17.46 21.63 -8.38
N ASP A 396 -18.68 21.14 -8.59
CA ASP A 396 -19.08 20.26 -9.69
C ASP A 396 -18.30 18.92 -9.71
N GLY A 397 -17.95 18.42 -10.89
CA GLY A 397 -17.37 17.10 -11.08
C GLY A 397 -18.40 15.96 -11.06
N GLN A 398 -18.04 14.83 -11.69
CA GLN A 398 -18.93 13.67 -11.77
C GLN A 398 -19.28 13.13 -10.38
N MET A 399 -20.53 12.72 -10.19
CA MET A 399 -21.06 12.20 -8.91
C MET A 399 -20.86 13.15 -7.71
N ALA A 400 -20.96 14.47 -7.93
CA ALA A 400 -21.03 15.44 -6.83
C ALA A 400 -22.25 15.15 -5.94
N TYR A 401 -22.00 14.67 -4.72
CA TYR A 401 -23.03 14.24 -3.78
C TYR A 401 -23.32 15.29 -2.70
N HIS A 402 -22.32 16.11 -2.37
CA HIS A 402 -22.41 17.23 -1.43
C HIS A 402 -21.76 18.49 -2.01
N GLN A 403 -22.15 19.65 -1.48
CA GLN A 403 -21.44 20.92 -1.69
C GLN A 403 -20.79 21.36 -0.39
N ASP A 404 -19.50 21.69 -0.42
CA ASP A 404 -18.69 22.08 0.75
C ASP A 404 -18.93 23.55 1.15
N ILE A 405 -20.20 23.93 1.32
CA ILE A 405 -20.60 25.29 1.70
C ILE A 405 -20.51 25.42 3.22
N ALA A 406 -19.72 26.39 3.69
CA ALA A 406 -19.69 26.72 5.11
C ALA A 406 -21.03 27.34 5.54
N PRO A 407 -21.59 26.97 6.72
CA PRO A 407 -22.86 27.49 7.21
C PRO A 407 -22.91 29.02 7.24
N GLY A 408 -24.00 29.60 6.74
CA GLY A 408 -24.22 31.06 6.74
C GLY A 408 -23.40 31.84 5.71
N THR A 409 -22.66 31.18 4.81
CA THR A 409 -21.96 31.85 3.71
C THR A 409 -22.85 32.09 2.50
N ASN A 410 -22.49 33.09 1.68
CA ASN A 410 -23.19 33.40 0.44
C ASN A 410 -22.94 32.29 -0.60
N PRO A 411 -23.96 31.51 -1.02
CA PRO A 411 -23.77 30.38 -1.93
C PRO A 411 -23.34 30.81 -3.35
N HIS A 412 -23.43 32.10 -3.69
CA HIS A 412 -22.93 32.65 -4.94
C HIS A 412 -21.41 32.91 -4.95
N VAL A 413 -20.71 32.68 -3.82
CA VAL A 413 -19.27 32.87 -3.71
C VAL A 413 -18.57 31.51 -3.62
N ASN A 414 -17.76 31.21 -4.63
CA ASN A 414 -16.92 30.02 -4.74
C ASN A 414 -15.47 30.39 -5.10
N TYR A 415 -14.99 31.53 -4.59
CA TYR A 415 -13.66 32.09 -4.81
C TYR A 415 -13.19 32.84 -3.56
N GLU A 416 -11.89 33.09 -3.48
CA GLU A 416 -11.23 33.83 -2.39
C GLU A 416 -10.09 34.67 -3.01
N PRO A 417 -9.85 35.93 -2.56
CA PRO A 417 -10.65 36.68 -1.59
C PRO A 417 -11.97 37.21 -2.17
N SER A 418 -12.93 37.56 -1.31
CA SER A 418 -14.23 38.12 -1.73
C SER A 418 -14.78 39.16 -0.74
N SER A 419 -15.30 40.27 -1.28
CA SER A 419 -16.01 41.31 -0.51
C SER A 419 -17.46 40.95 -0.20
N LEU A 420 -18.00 39.87 -0.79
CA LEU A 420 -19.39 39.43 -0.65
C LEU A 420 -19.57 38.35 0.44
N GLY A 421 -18.53 38.13 1.26
CA GLY A 421 -18.43 37.02 2.21
C GLY A 421 -17.72 35.80 1.60
N GLY A 422 -17.80 34.64 2.26
CA GLY A 422 -17.16 33.40 1.81
C GLY A 422 -16.08 32.91 2.76
N LEU A 423 -15.27 31.96 2.26
CA LEU A 423 -14.17 31.35 3.02
C LEU A 423 -13.01 32.33 3.22
N ARG A 424 -12.19 32.06 4.22
CA ARG A 424 -10.96 32.80 4.54
C ARG A 424 -9.85 31.82 4.91
N GLU A 425 -8.61 32.25 4.76
CA GLU A 425 -7.46 31.49 5.21
C GLU A 425 -7.50 31.26 6.73
N ALA A 426 -7.03 30.09 7.16
CA ALA A 426 -6.85 29.79 8.58
C ALA A 426 -5.62 30.55 9.13
N PRO A 427 -5.64 30.99 10.41
CA PRO A 427 -4.44 31.52 11.05
C PRO A 427 -3.38 30.40 11.18
N LYS A 428 -2.11 30.76 11.07
CA LYS A 428 -0.99 29.82 11.21
C LYS A 428 -0.93 29.24 12.63
N ALA A 429 -0.78 27.91 12.74
CA ALA A 429 -0.68 27.19 14.01
C ALA A 429 0.73 27.27 14.66
N GLY A 430 1.75 27.59 13.86
CA GLY A 430 3.15 27.76 14.27
C GLY A 430 3.91 28.59 13.26
N LYS A 431 5.24 28.71 13.42
CA LYS A 431 6.10 29.29 12.38
C LYS A 431 6.21 28.33 11.20
N ASP A 432 6.30 28.88 9.99
CA ASP A 432 6.54 28.07 8.80
C ASP A 432 7.97 27.52 8.83
N TYR A 433 8.12 26.29 8.35
CA TYR A 433 9.42 25.77 7.97
C TYR A 433 9.82 26.39 6.62
N ASN A 434 11.01 27.02 6.57
CA ASN A 434 11.50 27.72 5.39
C ASN A 434 12.90 27.20 5.03
N PRO A 435 13.01 26.04 4.36
CA PRO A 435 14.31 25.54 3.89
C PRO A 435 14.97 26.54 2.94
N LEU A 436 16.29 26.66 3.05
CA LEU A 436 17.10 27.42 2.10
C LEU A 436 17.68 26.47 1.04
N TYR A 437 17.49 26.82 -0.23
CA TYR A 437 18.05 26.09 -1.35
C TYR A 437 19.05 26.95 -2.11
N GLU A 438 20.31 26.51 -2.18
CA GLU A 438 21.36 27.12 -2.97
C GLU A 438 21.92 26.11 -3.98
N ALA A 439 21.30 26.04 -5.18
CA ALA A 439 21.68 25.08 -6.20
C ALA A 439 21.29 25.52 -7.61
N ARG A 440 21.82 24.83 -8.62
CA ARG A 440 21.35 24.92 -10.01
C ARG A 440 20.21 23.92 -10.24
N LEU A 441 19.24 24.30 -11.07
CA LEU A 441 18.22 23.37 -11.56
C LEU A 441 18.86 22.38 -12.56
N VAL A 442 18.88 21.09 -12.22
CA VAL A 442 19.59 20.04 -12.99
C VAL A 442 18.80 18.72 -13.06
N ARG A 443 19.23 17.82 -13.95
CA ARG A 443 18.85 16.39 -13.96
C ARG A 443 20.09 15.54 -13.72
N GLN A 444 20.35 15.19 -12.46
CA GLN A 444 21.57 14.50 -12.04
C GLN A 444 21.28 13.46 -10.95
N LYS A 445 22.12 12.42 -10.91
CA LYS A 445 22.17 11.46 -9.80
C LYS A 445 22.70 12.15 -8.54
N ILE A 446 22.41 11.56 -7.38
CA ILE A 446 23.04 11.95 -6.12
C ILE A 446 24.53 11.58 -6.11
N ASP A 447 25.33 12.27 -5.31
CA ASP A 447 26.77 12.00 -5.20
C ASP A 447 27.04 10.71 -4.43
N ARG A 448 26.33 10.49 -3.31
CA ARG A 448 26.48 9.33 -2.41
C ARG A 448 25.56 8.16 -2.80
N GLN A 449 25.80 7.55 -3.97
CA GLN A 449 24.98 6.43 -4.48
C GLN A 449 25.15 5.13 -3.68
N ASN A 450 26.40 4.72 -3.42
CA ASN A 450 26.79 3.55 -2.61
C ASN A 450 25.84 2.33 -2.73
N ASP A 451 25.75 1.77 -3.93
CA ASP A 451 24.69 0.82 -4.30
C ASP A 451 24.83 -0.58 -3.67
N PHE A 452 26.04 -0.95 -3.26
CA PHE A 452 26.35 -2.34 -2.94
C PHE A 452 26.62 -2.59 -1.46
N LYS A 453 27.09 -1.59 -0.71
CA LYS A 453 27.56 -1.79 0.67
C LYS A 453 26.45 -2.32 1.58
N GLN A 454 25.31 -1.63 1.66
CA GLN A 454 24.22 -2.06 2.54
C GLN A 454 23.60 -3.38 2.07
N ALA A 455 23.59 -3.68 0.77
CA ALA A 455 23.17 -4.99 0.26
C ALA A 455 24.08 -6.11 0.79
N GLY A 456 25.40 -5.89 0.79
CA GLY A 456 26.36 -6.81 1.38
C GLY A 456 26.24 -6.96 2.90
N GLU A 457 26.02 -5.86 3.61
CA GLU A 457 25.80 -5.87 5.07
C GLU A 457 24.54 -6.66 5.43
N THR A 458 23.45 -6.41 4.70
CA THR A 458 22.19 -7.16 4.84
C THR A 458 22.39 -8.64 4.58
N TYR A 459 23.09 -9.01 3.49
CA TYR A 459 23.44 -10.41 3.22
C TYR A 459 24.21 -11.04 4.39
N ARG A 460 25.25 -10.38 4.90
CA ARG A 460 26.07 -10.91 6.01
C ARG A 460 25.27 -11.10 7.29
N ASN A 461 24.31 -10.22 7.55
CA ASN A 461 23.46 -10.23 8.75
C ASN A 461 22.33 -11.28 8.71
N MET A 462 22.04 -11.88 7.56
CA MET A 462 21.04 -12.95 7.44
C MET A 462 21.46 -14.23 8.15
N GLU A 463 20.49 -14.95 8.70
CA GLU A 463 20.69 -16.32 9.15
C GLU A 463 21.04 -17.23 7.97
N GLN A 464 21.70 -18.36 8.23
CA GLN A 464 22.15 -19.25 7.15
C GLN A 464 20.99 -19.73 6.26
N TRP A 465 19.85 -20.08 6.84
CA TRP A 465 18.69 -20.53 6.06
C TRP A 465 18.08 -19.41 5.19
N GLU A 466 18.15 -18.15 5.63
CA GLU A 466 17.71 -17.00 4.82
C GLU A 466 18.66 -16.78 3.64
N LYS A 467 19.98 -16.91 3.86
CA LYS A 467 20.98 -16.88 2.78
C LYS A 467 20.74 -18.03 1.80
N ASP A 468 20.45 -19.22 2.29
CA ASP A 468 20.20 -20.40 1.45
C ASP A 468 18.95 -20.21 0.58
N ASP A 469 17.84 -19.71 1.15
CA ASP A 469 16.63 -19.38 0.41
C ASP A 469 16.88 -18.26 -0.62
N LEU A 470 17.58 -17.19 -0.22
CA LEU A 470 17.98 -16.09 -1.12
C LEU A 470 18.74 -16.60 -2.35
N ILE A 471 19.80 -17.39 -2.13
CA ILE A 471 20.63 -17.93 -3.20
C ILE A 471 19.80 -18.86 -4.10
N ALA A 472 18.99 -19.75 -3.51
CA ALA A 472 18.14 -20.66 -4.28
C ALA A 472 17.17 -19.89 -5.20
N ASN A 473 16.49 -18.87 -4.67
CA ASN A 473 15.52 -18.09 -5.43
C ASN A 473 16.19 -17.26 -6.54
N LEU A 474 17.37 -16.69 -6.27
CA LEU A 474 18.13 -15.95 -7.30
C LEU A 474 18.66 -16.87 -8.38
N THR A 475 19.22 -18.02 -8.02
CA THR A 475 19.70 -19.01 -8.98
C THR A 475 18.57 -19.51 -9.87
N ASP A 476 17.41 -19.85 -9.29
CA ASP A 476 16.23 -20.29 -10.04
C ASP A 476 15.82 -19.24 -11.09
N ALA A 477 15.58 -18.01 -10.63
CA ALA A 477 15.13 -16.93 -11.50
C ALA A 477 16.17 -16.54 -12.58
N LEU A 478 17.46 -16.48 -12.24
CA LEU A 478 18.52 -16.11 -13.17
C LEU A 478 18.89 -17.23 -14.14
N SER A 479 18.67 -18.51 -13.78
CA SER A 479 19.04 -19.65 -14.64
C SER A 479 18.31 -19.64 -15.99
N HIS A 480 17.15 -18.98 -16.05
CA HIS A 480 16.35 -18.81 -17.26
C HIS A 480 16.72 -17.57 -18.08
N CYS A 481 17.53 -16.66 -17.54
CA CYS A 481 17.90 -15.40 -18.18
C CYS A 481 19.04 -15.59 -19.20
N ASN A 482 19.14 -14.69 -20.17
CA ASN A 482 20.29 -14.58 -21.06
C ASN A 482 21.61 -14.51 -20.28
N THR A 483 22.65 -15.20 -20.75
CA THR A 483 23.97 -15.24 -20.11
C THR A 483 24.57 -13.84 -19.86
N THR A 484 24.30 -12.87 -20.74
CA THR A 484 24.74 -11.47 -20.55
C THR A 484 24.13 -10.84 -19.30
N ILE A 485 22.87 -11.16 -18.99
CA ILE A 485 22.18 -10.71 -17.77
C ILE A 485 22.77 -11.43 -16.57
N GLN A 486 22.94 -12.76 -16.65
CA GLN A 486 23.54 -13.57 -15.59
C GLN A 486 24.92 -13.03 -15.17
N GLU A 487 25.81 -12.78 -16.14
CA GLU A 487 27.17 -12.27 -15.89
C GLU A 487 27.17 -10.91 -15.20
N LYS A 488 26.32 -9.97 -15.66
CA LYS A 488 26.17 -8.65 -15.00
C LYS A 488 25.67 -8.78 -13.58
N MET A 489 24.64 -9.59 -13.36
CA MET A 489 24.05 -9.80 -12.04
C MET A 489 25.05 -10.42 -11.07
N VAL A 490 25.76 -11.48 -11.48
CA VAL A 490 26.86 -12.08 -10.70
C VAL A 490 27.93 -11.04 -10.36
N GLY A 491 28.34 -10.22 -11.34
CA GLY A 491 29.29 -9.13 -11.11
C GLY A 491 28.83 -8.11 -10.07
N MET A 492 27.54 -7.76 -10.05
CA MET A 492 26.97 -6.89 -9.01
C MET A 492 26.88 -7.57 -7.65
N PHE A 493 26.55 -8.87 -7.57
CA PHE A 493 26.56 -9.60 -6.31
C PHE A 493 27.96 -9.67 -5.69
N PHE A 494 29.01 -9.84 -6.50
CA PHE A 494 30.41 -9.74 -6.02
C PHE A 494 30.75 -8.34 -5.48
N GLN A 495 30.15 -7.26 -6.00
CA GLN A 495 30.32 -5.93 -5.44
C GLN A 495 29.61 -5.77 -4.09
N CYS A 496 28.52 -6.51 -3.84
CA CYS A 496 27.85 -6.54 -2.54
C CYS A 496 28.68 -7.33 -1.52
N ASP A 497 29.03 -8.58 -1.84
CA ASP A 497 29.78 -9.48 -0.98
C ASP A 497 30.42 -10.64 -1.78
N GLN A 498 31.64 -11.04 -1.41
CA GLN A 498 32.38 -12.08 -2.12
C GLN A 498 31.70 -13.46 -2.05
N GLU A 499 31.16 -13.85 -0.89
CA GLU A 499 30.44 -15.11 -0.72
C GLU A 499 29.13 -15.08 -1.51
N TYR A 500 28.42 -13.95 -1.45
CA TYR A 500 27.16 -13.77 -2.17
C TYR A 500 27.33 -13.96 -3.68
N GLY A 501 28.30 -13.27 -4.29
CA GLY A 501 28.61 -13.43 -5.71
C GLY A 501 29.01 -14.86 -6.07
N GLN A 502 29.87 -15.49 -5.26
CA GLN A 502 30.35 -16.85 -5.51
C GLN A 502 29.21 -17.87 -5.46
N ARG A 503 28.34 -17.80 -4.45
CA ARG A 503 27.23 -18.75 -4.28
C ARG A 503 26.20 -18.68 -5.39
N VAL A 504 25.89 -17.47 -5.89
CA VAL A 504 25.00 -17.32 -7.06
C VAL A 504 25.67 -17.88 -8.31
N ALA A 505 26.96 -17.60 -8.53
CA ALA A 505 27.71 -18.11 -9.68
C ALA A 505 27.77 -19.65 -9.69
N ASP A 506 28.09 -20.27 -8.55
CA ASP A 506 28.13 -21.73 -8.40
C ASP A 506 26.74 -22.35 -8.63
N GLY A 507 25.69 -21.71 -8.11
CA GLY A 507 24.30 -22.12 -8.32
C GLY A 507 23.90 -22.11 -9.80
N LEU A 508 24.28 -21.05 -10.53
CA LEU A 508 24.02 -20.94 -11.97
C LEU A 508 24.82 -21.96 -12.79
N GLN A 509 26.08 -22.21 -12.43
CA GLN A 509 26.87 -23.25 -13.09
C GLN A 509 26.21 -24.63 -12.90
N ALA A 510 25.82 -24.97 -11.66
CA ALA A 510 25.14 -26.22 -11.37
C ALA A 510 23.79 -26.34 -12.11
N ALA A 511 23.04 -25.23 -12.25
CA ALA A 511 21.80 -25.21 -13.04
C ALA A 511 22.07 -25.45 -14.53
N ALA A 512 23.10 -24.83 -15.10
CA ALA A 512 23.49 -25.02 -16.50
C ALA A 512 23.96 -26.46 -16.78
N GLU A 513 24.66 -27.09 -15.83
CA GLU A 513 25.05 -28.51 -15.92
C GLU A 513 23.81 -29.43 -15.91
N ARG A 514 22.87 -29.21 -14.97
CA ARG A 514 21.59 -29.95 -14.94
C ARG A 514 20.82 -29.82 -16.25
N MET A 515 20.69 -28.61 -16.80
CA MET A 515 19.97 -28.37 -18.06
C MET A 515 20.62 -29.08 -19.26
N LYS A 516 21.95 -29.25 -19.27
CA LYS A 516 22.67 -30.03 -20.30
C LYS A 516 22.41 -31.53 -20.17
N GLU A 517 22.28 -32.04 -18.95
CA GLU A 517 22.00 -33.45 -18.67
C GLU A 517 20.53 -33.81 -18.95
N THR A 518 19.60 -32.87 -18.76
CA THR A 518 18.17 -33.04 -19.00
C THR A 518 17.71 -32.52 -20.37
N ALA A 519 18.54 -32.58 -21.42
CA ALA A 519 18.20 -32.09 -22.76
C ALA A 519 16.82 -32.61 -23.22
N GLY A 520 15.77 -31.79 -23.02
CA GLY A 520 14.36 -32.15 -23.18
C GLY A 520 13.41 -31.63 -22.09
N ALA A 521 13.87 -31.26 -20.90
CA ALA A 521 13.03 -30.71 -19.84
C ALA A 521 12.82 -29.20 -20.02
N VAL A 522 11.62 -28.82 -20.42
CA VAL A 522 11.18 -27.43 -20.58
C VAL A 522 11.09 -26.74 -19.20
N GLY A 523 11.21 -25.41 -19.11
CA GLY A 523 11.11 -24.69 -17.83
C GLY A 523 9.77 -24.91 -17.12
N ASP A 524 9.70 -24.64 -15.81
CA ASP A 524 8.54 -24.96 -14.93
C ASP A 524 7.18 -24.47 -15.48
N ALA A 525 7.15 -23.33 -16.18
CA ALA A 525 5.93 -22.82 -16.82
C ALA A 525 5.45 -23.70 -17.99
N ASN A 526 6.37 -24.18 -18.83
CA ASN A 526 6.04 -25.09 -19.92
C ASN A 526 5.75 -26.50 -19.38
N GLN A 527 6.43 -26.93 -18.31
CA GLN A 527 6.05 -28.15 -17.59
C GLN A 527 4.62 -28.06 -17.04
N ALA A 528 4.18 -26.90 -16.55
CA ALA A 528 2.81 -26.73 -16.07
C ALA A 528 1.78 -26.89 -17.20
N VAL A 529 2.09 -26.40 -18.42
CA VAL A 529 1.25 -26.60 -19.62
C VAL A 529 1.22 -28.08 -20.00
N ASP A 530 2.37 -28.72 -20.13
CA ASP A 530 2.47 -30.15 -20.44
C ASP A 530 1.76 -31.00 -19.38
N MET A 531 1.94 -30.68 -18.10
CA MET A 531 1.24 -31.32 -16.98
C MET A 531 -0.27 -31.12 -17.06
N ALA A 532 -0.76 -29.96 -17.52
CA ALA A 532 -2.18 -29.72 -17.69
C ALA A 532 -2.75 -30.63 -18.80
N GLU A 533 -2.04 -30.80 -19.91
CA GLU A 533 -2.42 -31.72 -20.99
C GLU A 533 -2.33 -33.18 -20.54
N ASP A 534 -1.19 -33.60 -19.98
CA ASP A 534 -0.90 -34.98 -19.60
C ASP A 534 -1.79 -35.48 -18.44
N LYS A 535 -2.14 -34.60 -17.49
CA LYS A 535 -3.01 -34.96 -16.36
C LYS A 535 -4.48 -34.77 -16.66
N ALA A 536 -4.86 -34.05 -17.72
CA ALA A 536 -6.26 -33.89 -18.10
C ALA A 536 -6.88 -35.23 -18.52
N LYS A 537 -8.19 -35.34 -18.35
CA LYS A 537 -8.97 -36.49 -18.84
C LYS A 537 -9.89 -36.05 -19.97
N PRO A 538 -9.99 -36.83 -21.06
CA PRO A 538 -10.94 -36.51 -22.13
C PRO A 538 -12.36 -36.53 -21.58
N SER A 539 -13.14 -35.51 -21.92
CA SER A 539 -14.57 -35.40 -21.57
C SER A 539 -15.43 -35.52 -22.83
N LYS A 540 -16.59 -36.16 -22.71
CA LYS A 540 -17.59 -36.14 -23.79
C LYS A 540 -18.27 -34.77 -23.79
N PRO A 541 -18.60 -34.19 -24.96
CA PRO A 541 -19.47 -33.02 -25.01
C PRO A 541 -20.76 -33.27 -24.23
N TYR A 542 -21.20 -32.29 -23.44
CA TYR A 542 -22.48 -32.32 -22.74
C TYR A 542 -23.62 -31.90 -23.66
#